data_AF-A0A3L7XLL1-F1
#
_entry.id   AF-A0A3L7XLL1-F1
#
_cell.length_a   1.000
_cell.length_b   1.000
_cell.length_c   1.000
_cell.angle_alpha   90.00
_cell.angle_beta   90.00
_cell.angle_gamma   90.00
#
_symmetry.space_group_name_H-M   'P 1'
#
loop_
_entity.id
_entity.type
_entity.pdbx_description
1 polymer ?
#
loop_
_entity_poly.entity_id
_entity_poly.type
_entity_poly.pdbx_seq_one_letter_code
_entity_poly.pdbx_strand_id
1 'polypeptide(L)'
;MRAWVLACIPGVRGGAFSMADLPYTGRVTPTDDPREASRAEYRAAYEDWQEQLAKVHAFFLDGERLHPTAIKGLLNRESRAKQRYDEARRRLLGIEE
;
A
#
# COMPACT_ATOMS: atom_id res chain seq x y z
N MET A 1 30.31 9.73 34.54
CA MET A 1 30.66 8.42 33.95
C MET A 1 29.79 8.21 32.72
N ARG A 2 30.35 8.31 31.51
CA ARG A 2 29.64 8.04 30.25
C ARG A 2 30.45 7.03 29.47
N ALA A 3 29.86 5.86 29.24
CA ALA A 3 30.44 4.78 28.48
C ALA A 3 30.52 5.19 26.99
N TRP A 4 31.71 5.09 26.43
CA TRP A 4 31.95 5.26 25.00
C TRP A 4 31.71 3.91 24.32
N VAL A 5 30.70 3.81 23.46
CA VAL A 5 30.64 2.71 22.49
C VAL A 5 31.35 3.20 21.24
N LEU A 6 32.57 2.70 21.03
CA LEU A 6 33.31 2.83 19.78
C LEU A 6 32.57 2.04 18.70
N ALA A 7 31.87 2.75 17.81
CA ALA A 7 31.55 2.23 16.49
C ALA A 7 32.64 2.70 15.52
N CYS A 8 33.62 1.85 15.25
CA CYS A 8 34.61 2.04 14.20
C CYS A 8 33.93 1.89 12.83
N ILE A 9 33.51 3.00 12.24
CA ILE A 9 33.18 3.07 10.80
C ILE A 9 34.47 3.50 10.08
N PRO A 10 35.11 2.64 9.27
CA PRO A 10 36.34 3.00 8.58
C PRO A 10 36.00 3.98 7.44
N GLY A 11 36.48 5.23 7.53
CA GLY A 11 36.47 6.17 6.41
C GLY A 11 35.96 7.58 6.68
N VAL A 12 35.33 7.85 7.84
CA VAL A 12 34.86 9.21 8.15
C VAL A 12 35.91 9.93 9.00
N ARG A 13 36.69 10.81 8.36
CA ARG A 13 37.58 11.75 9.05
C ARG A 13 36.73 12.59 10.01
N GLY A 14 37.21 12.69 11.25
CA GLY A 14 36.55 13.39 12.34
C GLY A 14 36.10 14.81 11.98
N GLY A 15 34.80 14.96 11.80
CA GLY A 15 34.07 16.20 11.99
C GLY A 15 33.05 15.93 13.09
N ALA A 16 32.99 16.80 14.09
CA ALA A 16 31.94 16.75 15.10
C ALA A 16 30.58 16.93 14.39
N PHE A 17 29.83 15.85 14.23
CA PHE A 17 28.49 15.91 13.66
C PHE A 17 27.56 16.48 14.74
N SER A 18 27.26 17.77 14.64
CA SER A 18 26.27 18.42 15.51
C SER A 18 24.88 17.89 15.14
N MET A 19 24.07 17.53 16.12
CA MET A 19 22.67 17.14 15.92
C MET A 19 21.81 18.27 15.31
N ALA A 20 22.34 19.50 15.26
CA ALA A 20 21.71 20.66 14.63
C ALA A 20 21.97 20.77 13.11
N ASP A 21 22.91 19.99 12.55
CA ASP A 21 23.25 19.99 11.11
C ASP A 21 22.56 18.86 10.33
N LEU A 22 21.75 18.03 11.00
CA LEU A 22 20.89 17.09 10.31
C LEU A 22 19.75 17.89 9.67
N PRO A 23 19.52 17.78 8.33
CA PRO A 23 18.30 18.29 7.76
C PRO A 23 17.16 17.62 8.50
N TYR A 24 16.35 18.44 9.18
CA TYR A 24 15.18 18.06 9.96
C TYR A 24 14.55 16.80 9.35
N THR A 25 14.80 15.64 9.97
CA THR A 25 14.10 14.41 9.64
C THR A 25 12.68 14.65 10.09
N GLY A 26 11.89 15.21 9.18
CA GLY A 26 10.48 15.50 9.40
C GLY A 26 9.86 14.25 9.96
N ARG A 27 9.48 14.32 11.23
CA ARG A 27 8.53 13.39 11.81
C ARG A 27 7.25 13.65 11.03
N VAL A 28 7.03 12.93 9.93
CA VAL A 28 5.72 12.84 9.30
C VAL A 28 4.86 12.13 10.34
N THR A 29 4.19 12.91 11.19
CA THR A 29 3.14 12.38 12.05
C THR A 29 1.96 11.96 11.18
N PRO A 30 1.21 10.93 11.60
CA PRO A 30 0.40 10.13 10.70
C PRO A 30 -0.77 10.91 10.09
N THR A 31 -1.14 10.54 8.87
CA THR A 31 -2.49 10.62 8.25
C THR A 31 -2.97 11.87 7.50
N ASP A 32 -2.21 12.98 7.38
CA ASP A 32 -2.71 14.17 6.66
C ASP A 32 -2.07 14.46 5.28
N ASP A 33 -1.08 13.69 4.82
CA ASP A 33 -0.55 13.85 3.45
C ASP A 33 -1.55 13.26 2.44
N PRO A 34 -2.13 14.07 1.53
CA PRO A 34 -3.07 13.59 0.52
C PRO A 34 -2.49 12.48 -0.35
N ARG A 35 -1.16 12.43 -0.54
CA ARG A 35 -0.49 11.36 -1.30
C ARG A 35 -0.46 10.05 -0.53
N GLU A 36 -0.31 10.10 0.79
CA GLU A 36 -0.41 8.90 1.64
C GLU A 36 -1.85 8.39 1.71
N ALA A 37 -2.83 9.30 1.78
CA ALA A 37 -4.25 8.94 1.67
C ALA A 37 -4.57 8.23 0.35
N SER A 38 -4.11 8.76 -0.81
CA SER A 38 -4.30 8.10 -2.11
C SER A 38 -3.62 6.73 -2.20
N ARG A 39 -2.45 6.55 -1.57
CA ARG A 39 -1.77 5.25 -1.50
C ARG A 39 -2.53 4.25 -0.65
N ALA A 40 -3.09 4.69 0.47
CA ALA A 40 -3.91 3.85 1.35
C ALA A 40 -5.21 3.42 0.65
N GLU A 41 -5.90 4.35 -0.01
CA GLU A 41 -7.10 4.05 -0.82
C GLU A 41 -6.80 3.05 -1.94
N TYR A 42 -5.72 3.27 -2.69
CA TYR A 42 -5.26 2.33 -3.71
C TYR A 42 -5.02 0.93 -3.14
N ARG A 43 -4.34 0.84 -1.99
CA ARG A 43 -4.03 -0.44 -1.36
C ARG A 43 -5.29 -1.17 -0.89
N ALA A 44 -6.20 -0.46 -0.22
CA ALA A 44 -7.47 -1.03 0.21
C ALA A 44 -8.31 -1.52 -0.98
N ALA A 45 -8.38 -0.74 -2.07
CA ALA A 45 -9.12 -1.15 -3.27
C ALA A 45 -8.48 -2.35 -3.97
N TYR A 46 -7.14 -2.43 -3.97
CA TYR A 46 -6.40 -3.57 -4.50
C TYR A 46 -6.66 -4.85 -3.70
N GLU A 47 -6.61 -4.78 -2.37
CA GLU A 47 -6.85 -5.92 -1.48
C GLU A 47 -8.28 -6.45 -1.64
N ASP A 48 -9.28 -5.57 -1.63
CA ASP A 48 -10.68 -5.97 -1.85
C ASP A 48 -10.88 -6.63 -3.23
N TRP A 49 -10.25 -6.11 -4.28
CA TRP A 49 -10.31 -6.74 -5.59
C TRP A 49 -9.64 -8.13 -5.60
N GLN A 50 -8.48 -8.29 -4.98
CA GLN A 50 -7.79 -9.59 -4.86
C GLN A 50 -8.65 -10.61 -4.11
N GLU A 51 -9.35 -10.21 -3.06
CA GLU A 51 -10.27 -11.11 -2.33
C GLU A 51 -11.44 -11.58 -3.21
N GLN A 52 -12.04 -10.70 -4.02
CA GLN A 52 -13.10 -11.12 -4.93
C GLN A 52 -12.55 -12.00 -6.06
N LEU A 53 -11.35 -11.69 -6.56
CA LEU A 53 -10.68 -12.46 -7.61
C LEU A 53 -10.34 -13.88 -7.12
N ALA A 54 -9.90 -14.03 -5.86
CA ALA A 54 -9.65 -15.34 -5.27
C ALA A 54 -10.93 -16.20 -5.21
N LYS A 55 -12.08 -15.62 -4.88
CA LYS A 55 -13.37 -16.32 -4.90
C LYS A 55 -13.79 -16.73 -6.30
N VAL A 56 -13.52 -15.88 -7.29
CA VAL A 56 -13.74 -16.20 -8.71
C VAL A 56 -12.83 -17.34 -9.15
N HIS A 57 -11.55 -17.32 -8.77
CA HIS A 57 -10.61 -18.41 -9.06
C HIS A 57 -11.03 -19.73 -8.42
N ALA A 58 -11.45 -19.71 -7.15
CA ALA A 58 -11.93 -20.93 -6.48
C ALA A 58 -13.13 -21.56 -7.22
N PHE A 59 -14.05 -20.72 -7.70
CA PHE A 59 -15.17 -21.17 -8.53
C PHE A 59 -14.72 -21.72 -9.89
N PHE A 60 -13.81 -21.06 -10.60
CA PHE A 60 -13.41 -21.45 -11.95
C PHE A 60 -12.39 -22.61 -12.01
N LEU A 61 -11.43 -22.63 -11.08
CA LEU A 61 -10.24 -23.48 -11.14
C LEU A 61 -10.26 -24.58 -10.09
N ASP A 62 -10.75 -24.30 -8.89
CA ASP A 62 -10.75 -25.26 -7.78
C ASP A 62 -12.02 -26.13 -7.74
N GLY A 63 -12.98 -25.86 -8.63
CA GLY A 63 -14.20 -26.65 -8.79
C GLY A 63 -15.27 -26.40 -7.73
N GLU A 64 -15.21 -25.26 -7.03
CA GLU A 64 -16.23 -24.89 -6.04
C GLU A 64 -17.60 -24.74 -6.70
N ARG A 65 -18.60 -25.48 -6.19
CA ARG A 65 -19.96 -25.51 -6.77
C ARG A 65 -20.81 -24.41 -6.14
N LEU A 66 -20.98 -23.31 -6.87
CA LEU A 66 -21.93 -22.26 -6.51
C LEU A 66 -23.30 -22.47 -7.16
N HIS A 67 -24.36 -22.07 -6.47
CA HIS A 67 -25.71 -22.04 -7.04
C HIS A 67 -25.76 -21.07 -8.24
N PRO A 68 -26.48 -21.39 -9.34
CA PRO A 68 -26.49 -20.55 -10.55
C PRO A 68 -26.83 -19.07 -10.31
N THR A 69 -27.73 -18.78 -9.37
CA THR A 69 -28.09 -17.40 -9.01
C THR A 69 -26.96 -16.65 -8.28
N ALA A 70 -26.07 -17.38 -7.59
CA ALA A 70 -24.93 -16.82 -6.87
C ALA A 70 -23.76 -16.48 -7.80
N ILE A 71 -23.64 -17.17 -8.95
CA ILE A 71 -22.57 -16.94 -9.95
C ILE A 71 -22.62 -15.50 -10.45
N LYS A 72 -23.80 -15.03 -10.88
CA LYS A 72 -23.98 -13.64 -11.34
C LYS A 72 -23.60 -12.64 -10.25
N GLY A 73 -23.97 -12.93 -9.00
CA GLY A 73 -23.61 -12.10 -7.84
C GLY A 73 -22.10 -12.03 -7.60
N LEU A 74 -21.41 -13.16 -7.72
CA LEU A 74 -19.95 -13.24 -7.59
C LEU A 74 -19.24 -12.38 -8.65
N LEU A 75 -19.60 -12.58 -9.92
CA LEU A 75 -19.00 -11.84 -11.04
C LEU A 75 -19.27 -10.32 -10.94
N ASN A 76 -20.48 -9.93 -10.52
CA ASN A 76 -20.81 -8.53 -10.31
C ASN A 76 -20.00 -7.89 -9.17
N ARG A 77 -19.72 -8.63 -8.09
CA ARG A 77 -18.90 -8.12 -6.98
C ARG A 77 -17.44 -7.95 -7.39
N GLU A 78 -16.88 -8.93 -8.10
CA GLU A 78 -15.51 -8.82 -8.64
C GLU A 78 -15.40 -7.62 -9.58
N SER A 79 -16.33 -7.47 -10.53
CA SER A 79 -16.34 -6.37 -11.49
C SER A 79 -16.40 -5.00 -10.80
N ARG A 80 -17.24 -4.85 -9.76
CA ARG A 80 -17.34 -3.61 -8.97
C ARG A 80 -16.08 -3.34 -8.13
N ALA A 81 -15.43 -4.38 -7.61
CA ALA A 81 -14.17 -4.22 -6.90
C ALA A 81 -13.05 -3.78 -7.85
N LYS A 82 -12.98 -4.38 -9.04
CA LYS A 82 -12.06 -3.98 -10.10
C LYS A 82 -12.24 -2.52 -10.52
N GLN A 83 -13.49 -2.07 -10.70
CA GLN A 83 -13.78 -0.66 -11.05
C GLN A 83 -13.24 0.32 -10.00
N ARG A 84 -13.48 0.06 -8.71
CA ARG A 84 -12.94 0.87 -7.60
C ARG A 84 -11.41 0.87 -7.59
N TYR A 85 -10.81 -0.28 -7.85
CA TYR A 85 -9.36 -0.41 -7.99
C TYR A 85 -8.82 0.43 -9.14
N ASP A 86 -9.41 0.33 -10.33
CA ASP A 86 -9.00 1.06 -11.52
C ASP A 86 -9.15 2.58 -11.32
N GLU A 87 -10.21 3.03 -10.65
CA GLU A 87 -10.38 4.42 -10.23
C GLU A 87 -9.28 4.88 -9.27
N ALA A 88 -9.02 4.14 -8.20
CA ALA A 88 -7.98 4.48 -7.24
C ALA A 88 -6.58 4.47 -7.91
N ARG A 89 -6.35 3.56 -8.86
CA ARG A 89 -5.13 3.51 -9.66
C ARG A 89 -4.98 4.75 -10.56
N ARG A 90 -6.05 5.19 -11.23
CA ARG A 90 -6.04 6.42 -12.04
C ARG A 90 -5.75 7.66 -11.20
N ARG A 91 -6.39 7.77 -10.02
CA ARG A 91 -6.12 8.84 -9.04
C ARG A 91 -4.66 8.86 -8.61
N LEU A 92 -4.11 7.70 -8.26
CA LEU A 92 -2.71 7.57 -7.84
C LEU A 92 -1.73 7.99 -8.95
N LEU A 93 -2.05 7.69 -10.21
CA LEU A 93 -1.23 8.02 -11.37
C LEU A 93 -1.44 9.46 -11.88
N GLY A 94 -2.49 10.16 -11.41
CA GLY A 94 -2.83 11.51 -11.88
C GLY A 94 -3.34 11.55 -13.33
N ILE A 95 -4.01 10.48 -13.78
CA ILE A 95 -4.54 10.33 -15.15
C ILE A 95 -6.09 10.38 -15.19
N GLU A 96 -6.72 11.09 -14.25
CA GLU A 96 -8.13 11.42 -14.36
C GLU A 96 -8.31 12.42 -15.51
N GLU A 97 -8.68 11.92 -16.69
CA GLU A 97 -9.12 12.70 -17.85
C GLU A 97 -10.64 12.81 -17.88
#